data_AF-A0A3L8DK26-F1
#
_entry.id   AF-A0A3L8DK26-F1
#
_cell.length_a   1.000
_cell.length_b   1.000
_cell.length_c   1.000
_cell.angle_alpha   90.00
_cell.angle_beta   90.00
_cell.angle_gamma   90.00
#
_symmetry.space_group_name_H-M   'P 1'
#
loop_
_entity.id
_entity.type
_entity.pdbx_description
1 polymer ?
#
loop_
_entity_poly.entity_id
_entity_poly.type
_entity_poly.pdbx_seq_one_letter_code
_entity_poly.pdbx_strand_id
1 'polypeptide(L)' 'MAHRTTWLITIALTFALLFLVLIDESAATIEPKAPNFQYFERPRYRYPYYDENGRGKLLYGYGGPQLYQYKTYTPLEGIH' A
#
# COMPACT_ATOMS: atom_id res chain seq x y z
N MET A 1 -13.38 27.41 -60.96
CA MET A 1 -13.59 27.51 -59.49
C MET A 1 -13.67 26.14 -58.82
N ALA A 2 -14.40 25.17 -59.39
CA ALA A 2 -14.61 23.83 -58.83
C ALA A 2 -13.34 22.97 -58.60
N HIS A 3 -12.34 23.06 -59.48
CA HIS A 3 -11.08 22.31 -59.32
C HIS A 3 -10.33 22.71 -58.04
N ARG A 4 -10.16 24.00 -57.78
CA ARG A 4 -9.44 24.46 -56.57
C ARG A 4 -10.15 24.00 -55.28
N THR A 5 -11.47 23.99 -55.27
CA THR A 5 -12.26 23.51 -54.14
C THR A 5 -12.17 22.00 -53.95
N THR A 6 -12.11 21.19 -55.01
CA THR A 6 -11.94 19.73 -54.88
C THR A 6 -10.59 19.35 -54.30
N TRP A 7 -9.50 20.05 -54.67
CA TRP A 7 -8.17 19.81 -54.10
C TRP A 7 -8.08 20.18 -52.61
N LEU A 8 -8.76 21.26 -52.19
CA LEU A 8 -8.80 21.63 -50.78
C LEU A 8 -9.58 20.60 -49.94
N ILE A 9 -10.67 20.06 -50.48
CA ILE A 9 -11.49 19.04 -49.82
C ILE A 9 -10.71 17.73 -49.68
N THR A 10 -10.00 17.29 -50.72
CA THR A 10 -9.20 16.06 -50.65
C THR A 10 -8.06 16.18 -49.64
N ILE A 11 -7.37 17.32 -49.60
CA ILE A 11 -6.33 17.58 -48.60
C ILE A 11 -6.93 17.55 -47.18
N ALA A 12 -8.04 18.25 -46.95
CA ALA A 12 -8.70 18.25 -45.64
C ALA A 12 -9.14 16.85 -45.21
N LEU A 13 -9.68 16.03 -46.11
CA LEU A 13 -10.06 14.65 -45.86
C LEU A 13 -8.86 13.78 -45.50
N THR A 14 -7.74 13.90 -46.22
CA THR A 14 -6.52 13.15 -45.90
C THR A 14 -5.95 13.51 -44.54
N PHE A 15 -5.95 14.79 -44.17
CA PHE A 15 -5.52 15.23 -42.85
C PHE A 15 -6.44 14.75 -41.74
N ALA A 16 -7.76 14.78 -41.95
CA ALA A 16 -8.72 14.27 -40.97
C ALA A 16 -8.55 12.76 -40.74
N LEU A 17 -8.28 12.00 -41.81
CA LEU A 17 -8.05 10.55 -41.74
C LEU A 17 -6.74 10.22 -41.04
N LEU A 18 -5.70 11.02 -41.26
CA LEU A 18 -4.41 10.88 -40.58
C LEU A 18 -4.52 11.25 -39.08
N PHE A 19 -5.36 12.23 -38.75
CA PHE A 19 -5.62 12.62 -37.36
C PHE A 19 -6.37 11.54 -36.57
N LEU A 20 -7.27 10.78 -37.22
CA LEU A 20 -7.96 9.65 -36.63
C LEU A 20 -7.00 8.51 -36.22
N VAL A 21 -5.91 8.30 -36.97
CA VAL A 21 -4.88 7.28 -36.64
C VAL A 21 -4.10 7.64 -35.38
N LEU A 22 -4.06 8.93 -35.00
CA LEU A 22 -3.36 9.40 -33.80
C LEU A 22 -4.20 9.27 -32.52
N ILE A 23 -5.44 8.79 -32.62
CA ILE A 23 -6.28 8.51 -31.45
C ILE A 23 -5.82 7.19 -30.84
N ASP A 24 -4.93 7.28 -29.85
CA ASP A 24 -4.51 6.15 -29.03
C ASP A 24 -5.47 6.00 -27.83
N GLU A 25 -6.17 4.87 -27.74
CA GLU A 25 -6.94 4.52 -26.54
C GLU A 25 -5.96 4.10 -25.44
N SER A 26 -5.49 5.08 -24.66
CA SER A 26 -4.72 4.82 -23.45
C SER A 26 -5.62 4.22 -22.36
N ALA A 27 -5.77 2.90 -22.39
CA ALA A 27 -6.44 2.16 -21.32
C ALA A 27 -5.58 2.23 -20.05
N ALA A 28 -6.01 3.05 -19.08
CA ALA A 28 -5.39 3.13 -17.75
C ALA A 28 -5.51 1.76 -17.06
N THR A 29 -4.48 0.94 -17.20
CA THR A 29 -4.44 -0.38 -16.58
C THR A 29 -3.89 -0.20 -15.17
N ILE A 30 -4.77 -0.30 -14.17
CA ILE A 30 -4.35 -0.32 -12.76
C ILE A 30 -3.69 -1.68 -12.52
N GLU A 31 -2.37 -1.73 -12.61
CA GLU A 31 -1.63 -2.93 -12.26
C GLU A 31 -1.82 -3.23 -10.76
N PRO A 32 -2.33 -4.42 -10.38
CA PRO A 32 -2.53 -4.75 -8.99
C PRO A 32 -1.18 -4.95 -8.31
N LYS A 33 -0.62 -3.87 -7.76
CA LYS A 33 0.55 -3.95 -6.90
C LYS A 33 0.17 -4.71 -5.64
N ALA A 34 0.80 -5.87 -5.42
CA ALA A 34 0.64 -6.60 -4.18
C ALA A 34 0.94 -5.65 -3.00
N PRO A 35 0.08 -5.60 -1.97
CA PRO A 35 0.36 -4.79 -0.79
C PRO A 35 1.72 -5.20 -0.25
N ASN A 36 2.56 -4.21 0.09
CA ASN A 36 3.84 -4.50 0.71
C ASN A 36 3.56 -5.23 2.03
N PHE A 37 3.71 -6.54 2.03
CA PHE A 37 3.49 -7.36 3.20
C PHE A 37 4.66 -7.12 4.16
N GLN A 38 4.46 -6.13 5.02
CA GLN A 38 5.39 -5.68 6.05
C GLN A 38 5.46 -6.67 7.22
N TYR A 39 5.34 -7.98 6.97
CA TYR A 39 5.40 -9.03 8.00
C TYR A 39 6.83 -9.30 8.49
N PHE A 40 7.84 -8.79 7.79
CA PHE A 40 9.23 -8.89 8.21
C PHE A 40 9.69 -7.70 9.06
N GLU A 41 8.86 -6.68 9.24
CA GLU A 41 9.21 -5.62 10.18
C GLU A 41 8.95 -6.06 11.60
N ARG A 42 9.98 -5.88 12.45
CA ARG A 42 9.88 -6.19 13.87
C ARG A 42 8.81 -5.26 14.48
N PRO A 43 7.69 -5.80 15.00
CA PRO A 43 6.66 -4.97 15.60
C PRO A 43 7.25 -4.18 16.78
N ARG A 44 7.06 -2.86 16.76
CA ARG A 44 7.61 -1.93 17.75
C ARG A 44 7.04 -2.16 19.15
N TYR A 45 5.83 -2.72 19.23
CA TYR A 45 5.14 -3.01 20.49
C TYR A 45 4.81 -4.51 20.58
N ARG A 46 5.21 -5.11 21.69
CA ARG A 46 4.90 -6.49 22.07
C ARG A 46 3.56 -6.49 22.79
N TYR A 47 2.60 -7.30 22.37
CA TYR A 47 1.32 -7.40 23.07
C TYR A 47 1.43 -8.40 24.23
N PRO A 48 1.29 -7.95 25.49
CA PRO A 48 1.24 -8.84 26.63
C PRO A 48 -0.13 -9.55 26.69
N TYR A 49 -0.13 -10.85 26.99
CA TYR A 49 -1.31 -11.63 27.32
C TYR A 49 -1.18 -12.19 28.73
N TYR A 50 -2.29 -12.27 29.48
CA TYR A 50 -2.30 -12.79 30.84
C TYR A 50 -2.97 -14.16 30.85
N ASP A 51 -2.29 -15.15 31.45
CA ASP A 51 -2.93 -16.44 31.72
C ASP A 51 -3.95 -16.34 32.87
N GLU A 52 -4.68 -17.43 33.11
CA GLU A 52 -5.71 -17.53 34.17
C GLU A 52 -5.17 -17.21 35.58
N ASN A 53 -3.85 -17.28 35.78
CA ASN A 53 -3.17 -16.98 37.03
C ASN A 53 -2.62 -15.54 37.07
N GLY A 54 -2.95 -14.70 36.09
CA GLY A 54 -2.48 -13.32 35.97
C GLY A 54 -1.00 -13.19 35.57
N ARG A 55 -0.37 -14.25 35.04
CA ARG A 55 1.02 -14.18 34.59
C ARG A 55 1.08 -13.67 33.18
N GLY A 56 1.84 -12.60 32.97
CA GLY A 56 2.10 -12.05 31.67
C GLY A 56 2.97 -12.99 30.82
N LYS A 57 2.55 -13.24 29.58
CA LYS A 57 3.32 -13.90 28.52
C LYS A 57 3.28 -13.07 27.25
N LEU A 58 4.30 -13.26 26.41
CA LEU A 58 4.32 -12.67 25.08
C LEU A 58 3.54 -13.56 24.11
N LEU A 59 2.58 -12.98 23.37
CA LEU A 59 1.82 -13.71 22.36
C LEU A 59 2.70 -14.11 21.17
N TYR A 60 3.69 -13.27 20.83
CA TYR A 60 4.66 -13.49 19.76
C TYR A 60 5.95 -12.69 20.04
N GLY A 61 7.07 -13.11 19.43
CA GLY A 61 8.37 -12.43 19.48
C GLY A 61 9.50 -13.23 20.17
N TYR A 62 10.74 -12.85 19.92
CA TYR A 62 11.94 -13.41 20.57
C TYR A 62 12.21 -12.71 21.92
N GLY A 63 12.36 -13.49 23.00
CA GLY A 63 12.60 -12.96 24.35
C GLY A 63 12.29 -13.91 25.52
N GLY A 64 11.92 -15.17 25.26
CA GLY A 64 11.54 -16.12 26.31
C GLY A 64 10.09 -15.96 26.79
N PRO A 65 9.53 -16.97 27.47
CA PRO A 65 8.09 -17.05 27.78
C PRO A 65 7.64 -16.21 28.98
N GLN A 66 8.55 -15.52 29.68
CA GLN A 66 8.27 -14.87 30.96
C GLN A 66 8.26 -13.36 30.80
N LEU A 67 7.12 -12.72 31.10
CA LEU A 67 7.10 -11.27 31.36
C LEU A 67 7.59 -11.03 32.80
N TYR A 68 8.30 -9.92 33.01
CA TYR A 68 8.62 -9.43 34.35
C TYR A 68 7.32 -9.27 35.13
N GLN A 69 7.26 -9.92 36.29
CA GLN A 69 6.06 -9.92 37.11
C GLN A 69 6.08 -8.69 38.00
N TYR A 70 5.39 -7.63 37.56
CA TYR A 70 5.09 -6.43 38.33
C TYR A 70 4.29 -6.82 39.58
N LYS A 71 4.97 -7.10 40.69
CA LYS A 71 4.36 -7.62 41.92
C LYS A 71 4.57 -6.70 43.10
N THR A 72 5.58 -5.85 43.03
CA THR A 72 5.98 -5.04 44.17
C THR A 72 5.98 -3.58 43.75
N TYR A 73 5.16 -2.78 44.43
CA TYR A 73 5.25 -1.33 44.36
C TYR A 73 6.17 -0.86 45.47
N THR A 74 7.31 -0.25 45.13
CA THR A 74 8.08 0.54 46.09
C THR A 74 7.89 2.03 45.81
N PRO A 75 7.81 2.89 46.84
CA PRO A 75 7.68 4.34 46.64
C PRO A 75 8.86 4.95 45.86
N LEU A 76 10.04 4.34 45.92
CA LEU A 76 11.27 4.84 45.31
C LEU A 76 11.46 4.37 43.86
N GLU A 77 11.07 3.13 43.54
CA GLU A 77 11.35 2.51 42.22
C GLU A 77 10.08 2.28 41.40
N GLY A 78 8.90 2.47 41.99
CA GLY A 78 7.62 2.21 41.35
C GLY A 78 7.28 0.72 41.30
N ILE A 79 6.46 0.35 40.31
CA ILE A 79 5.98 -1.03 40.14
C ILE A 79 7.07 -1.86 39.42
N HIS A 80 7.52 -2.94 40.05
CA HIS A 80 8.50 -3.90 39.50
C HIS A 80 8.18 -5.35 39.87
#